data_AF-A0A524NE32-F1
#
_entry.id   AF-A0A524NE32-F1
#
_cell.length_a   1.000
_cell.length_b   1.000
_cell.length_c   1.000
_cell.angle_alpha   90.00
_cell.angle_beta   90.00
_cell.angle_gamma   90.00
#
_symmetry.space_group_name_H-M   'P 1'
#
loop_
_entity.id
_entity.type
_entity.pdbx_description
1 polymer ?
#
loop_
_entity_poly.entity_id
_entity_poly.type
_entity_poly.pdbx_seq_one_letter_code
_entity_poly.pdbx_strand_id
1 'polypeptide(L)'
;MKASQNRREFLKISGAGALGMAMFSPLGCTPATTDVKSFGVGLQLYSIRDAMAADVPGSLKKVSDLGYKYVELAGYSEGMFYGYAPAEFKKMVTDLGMQVLSSHTQVEAAGITMDNAKIMADAHAELNAK
;
A
#
# COMPACT_ATOMS: atom_id res chain seq x y z
N MET A 1 56.66 -11.88 -34.59
CA MET A 1 55.59 -12.20 -35.56
C MET A 1 54.33 -11.44 -35.15
N LYS A 2 53.86 -10.47 -35.94
CA LYS A 2 52.57 -9.81 -35.71
C LYS A 2 51.49 -10.65 -36.39
N ALA A 3 50.56 -11.21 -35.64
CA ALA A 3 49.40 -11.90 -36.22
C ALA A 3 48.54 -10.86 -36.97
N SER A 4 48.42 -11.03 -38.29
CA SER A 4 47.51 -10.24 -39.13
C SER A 4 46.08 -10.66 -38.79
N GLN A 5 45.31 -9.78 -38.17
CA GLN A 5 43.90 -10.00 -37.86
C GLN A 5 43.12 -10.22 -39.18
N ASN A 6 42.57 -11.43 -39.36
CA ASN A 6 41.90 -11.81 -40.59
C ASN A 6 40.48 -11.20 -40.65
N ARG A 7 40.11 -10.58 -41.78
CA ARG A 7 38.77 -9.98 -41.98
C ARG A 7 37.64 -10.96 -41.68
N ARG A 8 37.86 -12.25 -41.96
CA ARG A 8 36.90 -13.33 -41.67
C ARG A 8 36.74 -13.59 -40.17
N GLU A 9 37.81 -13.45 -39.39
CA GLU A 9 37.75 -13.53 -37.92
C GLU A 9 37.01 -12.34 -37.34
N PHE A 10 37.32 -11.14 -37.83
CA PHE A 10 36.64 -9.91 -37.40
C PHE A 10 35.12 -10.00 -37.59
N LEU A 11 34.65 -10.51 -38.75
CA LEU A 11 33.23 -10.71 -39.01
C LEU A 11 32.59 -11.76 -38.10
N LYS A 12 33.31 -12.85 -37.79
CA LYS A 12 32.81 -13.89 -36.88
C LYS A 12 32.68 -13.37 -35.44
N ILE A 13 33.71 -12.67 -34.96
CA ILE A 13 33.74 -12.11 -33.60
C ILE A 13 32.67 -11.01 -33.46
N SER A 14 32.53 -10.14 -34.46
CA SER A 14 31.52 -9.07 -34.44
C SER A 14 30.09 -9.64 -34.52
N GLY A 15 29.85 -10.66 -35.35
CA GLY A 15 28.56 -11.34 -35.43
C GLY A 15 28.20 -12.06 -34.14
N ALA A 16 29.16 -12.76 -33.52
CA ALA A 16 28.96 -13.41 -32.23
C ALA A 16 28.72 -12.40 -31.10
N GLY A 17 29.42 -11.26 -31.10
CA GLY A 17 29.23 -10.18 -30.13
C GLY A 17 27.85 -9.52 -30.23
N ALA A 18 27.35 -9.27 -31.45
CA ALA A 18 26.02 -8.71 -31.67
C ALA A 18 24.90 -9.67 -31.24
N LEU A 19 25.04 -10.97 -31.53
CA LEU A 19 24.12 -12.01 -31.04
C LEU A 19 24.16 -12.14 -29.51
N GLY A 20 25.35 -12.04 -28.92
CA GLY A 20 25.53 -12.01 -27.47
C GLY A 20 24.79 -10.82 -26.83
N MET A 21 24.96 -9.61 -27.37
CA MET A 21 24.24 -8.43 -26.87
C MET A 21 22.72 -8.56 -27.03
N ALA A 22 22.23 -9.11 -28.15
CA ALA A 22 20.79 -9.31 -28.35
C ALA A 22 20.20 -10.34 -27.38
N MET A 23 20.90 -11.46 -27.15
CA MET A 23 20.46 -12.53 -26.25
C MET A 23 20.51 -12.12 -24.77
N PHE A 24 21.45 -11.26 -24.38
CA PHE A 24 21.58 -10.74 -23.01
C PHE A 24 20.93 -9.37 -22.78
N SER A 25 20.36 -8.74 -23.82
CA SER A 25 19.60 -7.48 -23.71
C SER A 25 18.46 -7.52 -22.68
N PRO A 26 17.75 -8.65 -22.45
CA PRO A 26 16.72 -8.71 -21.40
C PRO A 26 17.27 -8.64 -19.97
N LEU A 27 18.59 -8.78 -19.77
CA LEU A 27 19.25 -8.53 -18.47
C LEU A 27 19.67 -7.07 -18.29
N GLY A 28 19.54 -6.23 -19.33
CA GLY A 28 19.70 -4.79 -19.19
C GLY A 28 18.57 -4.21 -18.35
N CYS A 29 18.87 -3.18 -17.57
CA CYS A 29 17.89 -2.46 -16.74
C CYS A 29 16.70 -1.99 -17.60
N THR A 30 15.61 -2.74 -17.59
CA THR A 30 14.32 -2.25 -18.05
C THR A 30 13.83 -1.27 -16.99
N PRO A 31 13.55 -0.01 -17.33
CA PRO A 31 12.90 0.88 -16.37
C PRO A 31 11.56 0.24 -16.01
N ALA A 32 11.42 -0.16 -14.75
CA ALA A 32 10.16 -0.66 -14.24
C ALA A 32 9.13 0.47 -14.43
N THR A 33 8.24 0.30 -15.41
CA THR A 33 7.08 1.16 -15.56
C THR A 33 6.06 0.67 -14.54
N THR A 34 6.16 1.19 -13.31
CA THR A 34 5.15 0.96 -12.28
C THR A 34 3.86 1.63 -12.72
N ASP A 35 2.83 0.83 -13.00
CA ASP A 35 1.48 1.37 -13.14
C ASP A 35 1.02 1.88 -11.78
N VAL A 36 1.11 3.19 -11.57
CA VAL A 36 0.71 3.82 -10.30
C VAL A 36 -0.77 3.58 -9.97
N LYS A 37 -1.61 3.24 -10.94
CA LYS A 37 -3.01 2.90 -10.68
C LYS A 37 -3.17 1.53 -10.01
N SER A 38 -2.18 0.65 -10.17
CA SER A 38 -2.18 -0.68 -9.54
C SER A 38 -2.06 -0.62 -8.01
N PHE A 39 -1.58 0.50 -7.45
CA PHE A 39 -1.47 0.67 -6.00
C PHE A 39 -2.83 0.76 -5.30
N GLY A 40 -3.92 1.07 -6.02
CA GLY A 40 -5.23 1.34 -5.44
C GLY A 40 -5.31 2.73 -4.79
N VAL A 41 -6.55 3.15 -4.47
CA VAL A 41 -6.81 4.48 -3.87
C VAL A 41 -7.32 4.30 -2.44
N GLY A 42 -6.77 5.10 -1.53
CA GLY A 42 -7.19 5.18 -0.13
C GLY A 42 -8.09 6.39 0.15
N LEU A 43 -8.99 6.26 1.13
CA LEU A 43 -9.80 7.36 1.64
C LEU A 43 -9.57 7.55 3.14
N GLN A 44 -9.18 8.77 3.55
CA GLN A 44 -9.26 9.17 4.96
C GLN A 44 -10.72 9.47 5.31
N LEU A 45 -11.29 8.61 6.15
CA LEU A 45 -12.71 8.60 6.54
C LEU A 45 -13.19 9.90 7.18
N TYR A 46 -12.30 10.72 7.74
CA TYR A 46 -12.68 12.06 8.23
C TYR A 46 -13.24 12.98 7.11
N SER A 47 -12.90 12.71 5.84
CA SER A 47 -13.44 13.43 4.68
C SER A 47 -14.96 13.26 4.54
N ILE A 48 -15.50 12.15 5.06
CA ILE A 48 -16.92 11.81 5.05
C ILE A 48 -17.49 11.68 6.47
N ARG A 49 -16.92 12.42 7.44
CA ARG A 49 -17.25 12.30 8.88
C ARG A 49 -18.75 12.36 9.20
N ASP A 50 -19.52 13.18 8.48
CA ASP A 50 -20.96 13.33 8.75
C ASP A 50 -21.74 12.07 8.32
N ALA A 51 -21.33 11.44 7.22
CA ALA A 51 -21.90 10.17 6.76
C ALA A 51 -21.48 9.02 7.70
N MET A 52 -20.21 8.99 8.11
CA MET A 52 -19.72 8.01 9.08
C MET A 52 -20.42 8.14 10.44
N ALA A 53 -20.71 9.36 10.90
CA ALA A 53 -21.46 9.60 12.14
C ALA A 53 -22.92 9.15 12.04
N ALA A 54 -23.52 9.21 10.84
CA ALA A 54 -24.91 8.81 10.62
C ALA A 54 -25.08 7.29 10.42
N ASP A 55 -24.21 6.65 9.65
CA ASP A 55 -24.30 5.24 9.28
C ASP A 55 -22.93 4.70 8.85
N VAL A 56 -22.21 4.06 9.79
CA VAL A 56 -20.88 3.50 9.54
C VAL A 56 -20.93 2.38 8.48
N PRO A 57 -21.75 1.31 8.63
CA PRO A 57 -21.78 0.24 7.63
C PRO A 57 -22.21 0.72 6.23
N GLY A 58 -23.24 1.55 6.15
CA GLY A 58 -23.75 2.06 4.87
C GLY A 58 -22.75 3.00 4.17
N SER A 59 -22.02 3.80 4.95
CA SER A 59 -20.97 4.67 4.41
C SER A 59 -19.80 3.86 3.87
N LEU A 60 -19.30 2.88 4.64
CA LEU A 60 -18.21 2.01 4.19
C LEU A 60 -18.60 1.20 2.95
N LYS A 61 -19.86 0.75 2.87
CA LYS A 61 -20.36 0.07 1.67
C LYS A 61 -20.28 0.99 0.44
N LYS A 62 -20.73 2.25 0.55
CA LYS A 62 -20.63 3.21 -0.55
C LYS A 62 -19.19 3.49 -0.95
N VAL A 63 -18.27 3.59 0.02
CA VAL A 63 -16.84 3.77 -0.25
C VAL A 63 -16.28 2.59 -1.04
N SER A 64 -16.65 1.35 -0.68
CA SER A 64 -16.28 0.16 -1.45
C SER A 64 -16.89 0.15 -2.85
N ASP A 65 -18.19 0.47 -2.97
CA ASP A 65 -18.91 0.53 -4.26
C ASP A 65 -18.27 1.57 -5.22
N LEU A 66 -17.69 2.65 -4.69
CA LEU A 66 -16.95 3.67 -5.45
C LEU A 66 -15.54 3.22 -5.89
N GLY A 67 -15.07 2.06 -5.44
CA GLY A 67 -13.82 1.44 -5.87
C GLY A 67 -12.59 1.77 -5.02
N TYR A 68 -12.76 2.40 -3.86
CA TYR A 68 -11.65 2.58 -2.91
C TYR A 68 -11.15 1.22 -2.40
N LYS A 69 -9.83 1.11 -2.24
CA LYS A 69 -9.16 -0.11 -1.79
C LYS A 69 -8.70 -0.03 -0.35
N TYR A 70 -8.42 1.18 0.12
CA TYR A 70 -7.89 1.42 1.46
C TYR A 70 -8.72 2.46 2.19
N VAL A 71 -8.75 2.34 3.51
CA VAL A 71 -9.27 3.37 4.39
C VAL A 71 -8.21 3.74 5.42
N GLU A 72 -8.11 5.04 5.69
CA GLU A 72 -7.44 5.57 6.86
C GLU A 72 -8.51 5.96 7.88
N LEU A 73 -8.39 5.46 9.11
CA LEU A 73 -9.38 5.70 10.15
C LEU A 73 -9.22 7.10 10.76
N ALA A 74 -10.30 7.52 11.42
CA ALA A 74 -10.30 8.61 12.38
C ALA A 74 -11.21 8.22 13.56
N GLY A 75 -11.36 9.12 14.53
CA GLY A 75 -12.36 8.97 15.59
C GLY A 75 -12.07 7.80 16.54
N TYR A 76 -10.80 7.49 16.78
CA TYR A 76 -10.42 6.59 17.86
C TYR A 76 -10.79 7.19 19.21
N SER A 77 -11.58 6.47 20.00
CA SER A 77 -12.03 6.91 21.32
C SER A 77 -12.35 5.69 22.18
N GLU A 78 -11.94 5.72 23.44
CA GLU A 78 -12.21 4.64 24.42
C GLU A 78 -11.81 3.23 23.93
N GLY A 79 -10.72 3.12 23.15
CA GLY A 79 -10.27 1.83 22.59
C GLY A 79 -11.02 1.37 21.35
N MET A 80 -11.98 2.15 20.87
CA MET A 80 -12.88 1.80 19.77
C MET A 80 -12.68 2.73 18.57
N PHE A 81 -13.12 2.25 17.40
CA PHE A 81 -13.16 3.01 16.16
C PHE A 81 -14.60 3.14 15.69
N TYR A 82 -15.12 4.37 15.66
CA TYR A 82 -16.53 4.64 15.31
C TYR A 82 -17.53 3.82 16.14
N GLY A 83 -17.22 3.54 17.41
CA GLY A 83 -18.05 2.75 18.32
C GLY A 83 -17.93 1.22 18.15
N TYR A 84 -16.99 0.74 17.33
CA TYR A 84 -16.73 -0.69 17.14
C TYR A 84 -15.39 -1.09 17.74
N ALA A 85 -15.31 -2.32 18.25
CA ALA A 85 -14.02 -2.89 18.65
C ALA A 85 -13.10 -3.01 17.42
N PRO A 86 -11.76 -2.91 17.58
CA PRO A 86 -10.82 -2.93 16.47
C PRO A 86 -11.00 -4.14 15.54
N ALA A 87 -11.12 -5.35 16.08
CA ALA A 87 -11.34 -6.56 15.31
C ALA A 87 -12.66 -6.55 14.51
N GLU A 88 -13.72 -5.99 15.09
CA GLU A 88 -15.03 -5.89 14.43
C GLU A 88 -15.02 -4.88 13.29
N PHE A 89 -14.42 -3.70 13.52
CA PHE A 89 -14.30 -2.67 12.50
C PHE A 89 -13.45 -3.17 11.31
N LYS A 90 -12.32 -3.82 11.60
CA LYS A 90 -11.48 -4.45 10.59
C LYS A 90 -12.27 -5.45 9.77
N LYS A 91 -13.02 -6.33 10.42
CA LYS A 91 -13.85 -7.34 9.74
C LYS A 91 -14.84 -6.69 8.78
N MET A 92 -15.52 -5.63 9.22
CA MET A 92 -16.48 -4.88 8.40
C MET A 92 -15.82 -4.32 7.12
N VAL A 93 -14.64 -3.73 7.24
CA VAL A 93 -13.87 -3.20 6.10
C VAL A 93 -13.41 -4.32 5.17
N THR A 94 -12.90 -5.43 5.71
CA THR A 94 -12.40 -6.56 4.91
C THR A 94 -13.52 -7.34 4.22
N ASP A 95 -14.67 -7.50 4.86
CA ASP A 95 -15.85 -8.17 4.28
C ASP A 95 -16.39 -7.37 3.07
N LEU A 96 -16.11 -6.05 3.01
CA LEU A 96 -16.39 -5.17 1.87
C LEU A 96 -15.26 -5.14 0.82
N GLY A 97 -14.20 -5.95 0.97
CA GLY A 97 -13.09 -6.03 0.01
C GLY A 97 -12.10 -4.85 0.07
N MET A 98 -12.12 -4.08 1.16
CA MET A 98 -11.17 -2.99 1.43
C MET A 98 -10.18 -3.40 2.53
N GLN A 99 -9.17 -2.56 2.77
CA GLN A 99 -8.20 -2.75 3.85
C GLN A 99 -8.03 -1.49 4.69
N VAL A 100 -7.86 -1.68 6.00
CA VAL A 100 -7.38 -0.63 6.90
C VAL A 100 -5.88 -0.48 6.69
N LEU A 101 -5.44 0.70 6.22
CA LEU A 101 -4.02 0.94 5.94
C LEU A 101 -3.34 1.82 6.99
N SER A 102 -4.07 2.79 7.55
CA SER A 102 -3.55 3.79 8.48
C SER A 102 -4.67 4.24 9.43
N SER A 103 -4.32 5.02 10.44
CA SER A 103 -5.27 5.65 11.36
C SER A 103 -4.73 6.99 11.84
N HIS A 104 -5.61 7.99 11.89
CA HIS A 104 -5.34 9.28 12.49
C HIS A 104 -6.00 9.35 13.86
N THR A 105 -5.17 9.30 14.90
CA THR A 105 -5.61 9.42 16.30
C THR A 105 -4.93 10.59 16.98
N GLN A 106 -5.69 11.30 17.82
CA GLN A 106 -5.12 12.32 18.69
C GLN A 106 -4.67 11.67 20.01
N VAL A 107 -3.74 12.34 20.66
CA VAL A 107 -3.31 12.00 22.02
C VAL A 107 -4.15 12.81 23.01
N GLU A 108 -4.46 12.22 24.15
CA GLU A 108 -5.30 12.87 25.17
C GLU A 108 -4.71 14.21 25.61
N ALA A 109 -5.57 15.15 26.03
CA ALA A 109 -5.13 16.46 26.52
C ALA A 109 -4.20 16.38 27.75
N ALA A 110 -4.29 15.28 28.50
CA ALA A 110 -3.39 14.99 29.62
C ALA A 110 -1.96 14.59 29.19
N GLY A 111 -1.74 14.39 27.89
CA GLY A 111 -0.47 13.98 27.30
C GLY A 111 -0.38 12.47 27.04
N ILE A 112 0.78 12.06 26.54
CA ILE A 112 1.09 10.66 26.25
C ILE A 112 1.78 10.04 27.46
N THR A 113 1.20 8.96 27.97
CA THR A 113 1.84 8.06 28.95
C THR A 113 2.23 6.76 28.24
N MET A 114 3.12 5.96 28.83
CA MET A 114 3.43 4.66 28.23
C MET A 114 2.22 3.72 28.22
N ASP A 115 1.33 3.83 29.22
CA ASP A 115 0.14 2.99 29.33
C ASP A 115 -0.89 3.34 28.25
N ASN A 116 -1.20 4.64 28.06
CA ASN A 116 -2.15 5.04 27.01
C ASN A 116 -1.57 4.82 25.61
N ALA A 117 -0.26 5.04 25.41
CA ALA A 117 0.41 4.74 24.16
C ALA A 117 0.36 3.24 23.84
N LYS A 118 0.52 2.38 24.85
CA LYS A 118 0.44 0.93 24.70
C LYS A 118 -0.97 0.49 24.32
N ILE A 119 -2.00 0.99 24.99
CA ILE A 119 -3.40 0.67 24.65
C ILE A 119 -3.72 1.10 23.22
N MET A 120 -3.30 2.30 22.83
CA MET A 120 -3.45 2.79 21.47
C MET A 120 -2.73 1.88 20.46
N ALA A 121 -1.46 1.55 20.71
CA ALA A 121 -0.67 0.71 19.82
C ALA A 121 -1.27 -0.70 19.69
N ASP A 122 -1.69 -1.31 20.79
CA ASP A 122 -2.29 -2.65 20.80
C ASP A 122 -3.62 -2.65 20.02
N ALA A 123 -4.48 -1.63 20.19
CA ALA A 123 -5.71 -1.50 19.42
C ALA A 123 -5.46 -1.30 17.91
N HIS A 124 -4.42 -0.55 17.53
CA HIS A 124 -4.05 -0.37 16.12
C HIS A 124 -3.41 -1.63 15.52
N ALA A 125 -2.71 -2.43 16.33
CA ALA A 125 -2.16 -3.72 15.91
C ALA A 125 -3.27 -4.71 15.54
N GLU A 126 -4.39 -4.71 16.29
CA GLU A 126 -5.55 -5.56 15.97
C GLU A 126 -6.16 -5.21 14.60
N LEU A 127 -6.21 -3.92 14.24
CA LEU A 127 -6.63 -3.46 12.92
C LEU A 127 -5.70 -3.93 11.79
N ASN A 128 -4.45 -4.29 12.11
CA ASN A 128 -3.36 -4.49 11.14
C ASN A 128 -3.11 -3.22 10.29
N ALA A 129 -3.29 -2.05 10.92
CA ALA A 129 -2.85 -0.78 10.36
C ALA A 129 -1.30 -0.77 10.27
N LYS A 130 -0.76 -0.16 9.22
CA LYS A 130 0.69 -0.13 8.95
C LYS A 130 1.39 1.05 9.61
#